data_AF-A0A368D0I3-F1
#
_entry.id   AF-A0A368D0I3-F1
#
_cell.length_a   1.000
_cell.length_b   1.000
_cell.length_c   1.000
_cell.angle_alpha   90.00
_cell.angle_beta   90.00
_cell.angle_gamma   90.00
#
_symmetry.space_group_name_H-M   'P 1'
#
loop_
_entity.id
_entity.type
_entity.pdbx_description
1 polymer ?
#
loop_
_entity_poly.entity_id
_entity_poly.type
_entity_poly.pdbx_seq_one_letter_code
_entity_poly.pdbx_strand_id
1 'polypeptide(L)'
;MKNLFTLLCVGLLIFQSNAQNCTTYPVVKPSWWNALNGGSGPTSFDLGLTVDSIDVTNDDQIRFTQGQDTSFEIQYLMPVQFDVSDLGVPGVSIVDVSSVTILGVSGLPTGLVWDLDAVGSQNGNSYNPANNRYGSFKICGTTFSPPGIYQVEVQVEGCGSALGISQCEPVPLPLELEVLASPGGNAFFSFSPGSGCDTVNVDFEANVPSPDPVLNPVAYGWDFDNDGTEDAAGQFVSATFTNPGPNVVTQSTTFDEFYISQIRLSSIDQSCYQGGLFSEGTGELTDPLFNQCLLGAACNPDVVLNVVTTAGSSSLPEITDNTSPVWSTDIVVGQGAISITGTELDPPTSLNGDDELGTAVI
;
A
#
# COMPACT_ATOMS: atom_id res chain seq x y z
N MET A 1 -2.82 -8.16 -33.27
CA MET A 1 -1.88 -8.14 -32.14
C MET A 1 -0.53 -8.61 -32.64
N LYS A 2 0.53 -7.86 -32.38
CA LYS A 2 1.92 -8.31 -32.54
C LYS A 2 2.54 -8.25 -31.14
N ASN A 3 3.02 -9.38 -30.63
CA ASN A 3 3.83 -9.40 -29.41
C ASN A 3 5.18 -8.81 -29.76
N LEU A 4 5.57 -7.71 -29.11
CA LEU A 4 6.83 -7.06 -29.44
C LEU A 4 7.96 -7.47 -28.48
N PHE A 5 7.81 -7.38 -27.17
CA PHE A 5 8.91 -7.69 -26.24
C PHE A 5 8.45 -8.12 -24.84
N THR A 6 9.34 -8.83 -24.13
CA THR A 6 9.22 -9.19 -22.70
C THR A 6 10.27 -8.40 -21.91
N LEU A 7 9.85 -7.65 -20.89
CA LEU A 7 10.76 -6.97 -19.97
C LEU A 7 10.99 -7.87 -18.74
N LEU A 8 12.26 -8.11 -18.38
CA LEU A 8 12.64 -8.80 -17.13
C LEU A 8 13.10 -7.79 -16.08
N CYS A 9 12.54 -7.85 -14.89
CA CYS A 9 12.92 -7.02 -13.75
C CYS A 9 13.30 -7.91 -12.56
N VAL A 10 14.51 -7.70 -12.03
CA VAL A 10 15.07 -8.50 -10.94
C VAL A 10 14.96 -7.73 -9.61
N GLY A 11 14.38 -8.35 -8.60
CA GLY A 11 14.39 -7.88 -7.21
C GLY A 11 15.19 -8.82 -6.32
N LEU A 12 15.89 -8.26 -5.33
CA LEU A 12 16.64 -9.01 -4.33
C LEU A 12 15.95 -8.86 -2.97
N LEU A 13 15.43 -9.96 -2.42
CA LEU A 13 15.01 -10.05 -1.03
C LEU A 13 16.22 -10.41 -0.18
N ILE A 14 16.49 -9.67 0.89
CA ILE A 14 17.62 -9.93 1.78
C ILE A 14 17.09 -10.28 3.17
N PHE A 15 17.42 -11.49 3.64
CA PHE A 15 17.16 -11.94 5.00
C PHE A 15 18.45 -11.78 5.80
N GLN A 16 18.51 -10.77 6.67
CA GLN A 16 19.69 -10.54 7.51
C GLN A 16 19.47 -11.17 8.88
N SER A 17 20.37 -12.03 9.33
CA SER A 17 20.53 -12.31 10.75
C SER A 17 21.55 -11.31 11.30
N ASN A 18 21.24 -10.54 12.34
CA ASN A 18 22.28 -10.11 13.27
C ASN A 18 21.69 -9.64 14.61
N ALA A 19 22.22 -10.23 15.68
CA ALA A 19 22.02 -9.80 17.05
C ALA A 19 22.76 -8.48 17.28
N GLN A 20 22.01 -7.42 17.59
CA GLN A 20 22.54 -6.16 18.10
C GLN A 20 22.47 -6.20 19.63
N ASN A 21 23.59 -5.89 20.30
CA ASN A 21 23.61 -5.67 21.75
C ASN A 21 22.96 -4.33 22.04
N CYS A 22 22.06 -4.29 23.03
CA CYS A 22 21.47 -3.04 23.54
C CYS A 22 22.56 -2.16 24.16
N THR A 23 23.26 -1.33 23.37
CA THR A 23 24.22 -0.39 23.96
C THR A 23 23.48 0.62 24.84
N THR A 24 23.87 0.67 26.11
CA THR A 24 23.28 1.48 27.19
C THR A 24 23.65 2.96 27.04
N TYR A 25 22.65 3.85 27.16
CA TYR A 25 22.85 5.30 27.31
C TYR A 25 22.30 5.76 28.67
N PRO A 26 22.81 6.87 29.24
CA PRO A 26 22.42 7.32 30.57
C PRO A 26 20.98 7.83 30.62
N VAL A 27 20.31 7.48 31.73
CA VAL A 27 18.94 7.84 32.13
C VAL A 27 18.60 9.31 31.81
N VAL A 28 17.66 9.52 30.90
CA VAL A 28 16.94 10.79 30.81
C VAL A 28 15.78 10.70 31.79
N LYS A 29 15.88 11.43 32.90
CA LYS A 29 14.74 11.73 33.78
C LYS A 29 13.84 12.74 33.07
N PRO A 30 12.63 12.40 32.65
CA PRO A 30 11.84 13.37 31.93
C PRO A 30 10.68 13.86 32.83
N SER A 31 10.26 15.09 32.60
CA SER A 31 9.29 15.87 33.38
C SER A 31 7.82 15.44 33.21
N TRP A 32 7.56 14.22 32.70
CA TRP A 32 6.28 13.79 32.09
C TRP A 32 5.29 13.10 33.03
N TRP A 33 5.74 12.41 34.09
CA TRP A 33 4.81 11.90 35.13
C TRP A 33 4.01 13.02 35.79
N ASN A 34 4.51 14.26 35.72
CA ASN A 34 3.76 15.44 36.13
C ASN A 34 2.60 15.77 35.18
N ALA A 35 2.73 15.50 33.88
CA ALA A 35 1.71 15.77 32.86
C ALA A 35 0.59 14.72 32.85
N LEU A 36 0.90 13.44 33.05
CA LEU A 36 -0.10 12.34 33.05
C LEU A 36 -1.15 12.48 34.17
N ASN A 37 -0.77 13.08 35.30
CA ASN A 37 -1.68 13.38 36.42
C ASN A 37 -2.15 14.85 36.45
N GLY A 38 -2.41 15.45 35.28
CA GLY A 38 -2.98 16.79 35.19
C GLY A 38 -2.13 17.91 35.83
N GLY A 39 -0.80 17.76 35.85
CA GLY A 39 0.14 18.70 36.45
C GLY A 39 0.53 18.40 37.91
N SER A 40 -0.05 17.37 38.54
CA SER A 40 0.14 17.06 39.97
C SER A 40 1.26 16.07 40.30
N GLY A 41 1.85 15.41 39.31
CA GLY A 41 2.89 14.41 39.54
C GLY A 41 2.36 13.03 39.89
N PRO A 42 3.21 12.00 39.87
CA PRO A 42 2.84 10.65 40.25
C PRO A 42 2.53 10.55 41.74
N THR A 43 1.44 9.89 42.11
CA THR A 43 1.08 9.60 43.51
C THR A 43 2.01 8.53 44.10
N SER A 44 1.94 8.28 45.41
CA SER A 44 2.72 7.21 46.05
C SER A 44 2.32 5.80 45.61
N PHE A 45 1.14 5.62 45.00
CA PHE A 45 0.57 4.33 44.59
C PHE A 45 0.72 4.03 43.10
N ASP A 46 1.12 5.02 42.31
CA ASP A 46 1.19 4.90 40.86
C ASP A 46 2.29 3.90 40.47
N LEU A 47 1.90 2.99 39.57
CA LEU A 47 2.69 1.92 38.98
C LEU A 47 2.40 1.91 37.48
N GLY A 48 3.42 1.87 36.63
CA GLY A 48 3.17 1.80 35.19
C GLY A 48 4.41 1.92 34.32
N LEU A 49 4.21 1.61 33.04
CA LEU A 49 5.20 1.72 31.98
C LEU A 49 4.86 2.90 31.08
N THR A 50 5.88 3.57 30.52
CA THR A 50 5.70 4.43 29.35
C THR A 50 6.89 4.30 28.41
N VAL A 51 6.65 4.72 27.17
CA VAL A 51 7.63 4.78 26.08
C VAL A 51 7.88 6.24 25.68
N ASP A 52 7.04 7.17 26.17
CA ASP A 52 6.94 8.49 25.59
C ASP A 52 8.06 9.44 26.05
N SER A 53 8.85 9.88 25.07
CA SER A 53 9.78 10.99 25.21
C SER A 53 9.37 12.22 24.38
N ILE A 54 8.28 12.19 23.59
CA ILE A 54 7.97 13.22 22.57
C ILE A 54 6.48 13.52 22.22
N ASP A 55 5.45 12.72 22.54
CA ASP A 55 4.04 12.99 22.13
C ASP A 55 2.94 12.51 23.11
N VAL A 56 2.35 13.48 23.82
CA VAL A 56 1.30 13.31 24.84
C VAL A 56 -0.13 13.19 24.30
N THR A 57 -0.33 12.94 23.00
CA THR A 57 -1.67 12.98 22.40
C THR A 57 -2.16 11.73 21.69
N ASN A 58 -1.38 10.64 21.59
CA ASN A 58 -1.78 9.52 20.75
C ASN A 58 -1.27 8.16 21.26
N ASP A 59 -2.21 7.21 21.38
CA ASP A 59 -2.07 5.74 21.51
C ASP A 59 -0.67 5.21 21.88
N ASP A 60 -0.53 4.60 23.06
CA ASP A 60 0.69 3.95 23.60
C ASP A 60 1.23 2.76 22.76
N GLN A 61 0.87 2.68 21.48
CA GLN A 61 1.25 1.60 20.58
C GLN A 61 2.67 1.82 20.04
N ILE A 62 3.61 0.98 20.49
CA ILE A 62 4.98 0.97 19.96
C ILE A 62 4.97 0.29 18.60
N ARG A 63 5.21 1.05 17.53
CA ARG A 63 5.24 0.52 16.16
C ARG A 63 6.67 0.46 15.61
N PHE A 64 7.01 -0.63 14.93
CA PHE A 64 8.27 -0.75 14.20
C PHE A 64 8.10 -1.63 12.97
N THR A 65 8.97 -1.47 11.97
CA THR A 65 8.89 -2.21 10.71
C THR A 65 9.82 -3.43 10.74
N GLN A 66 9.36 -4.57 10.22
CA GLN A 66 10.20 -5.78 10.12
C GLN A 66 11.54 -5.50 9.41
N GLY A 67 12.59 -6.16 9.88
CA GLY A 67 13.93 -6.05 9.28
C GLY A 67 14.63 -4.71 9.48
N GLN A 68 14.00 -3.77 10.20
CA GLN A 68 14.65 -2.52 10.63
C GLN A 68 15.21 -2.68 12.05
N ASP A 69 16.40 -2.12 12.26
CA ASP A 69 17.00 -2.06 13.59
C ASP A 69 16.14 -1.18 14.50
N THR A 70 15.70 -1.77 15.60
CA THR A 70 14.75 -1.19 16.54
C THR A 70 15.44 -1.00 17.87
N SER A 71 15.24 0.14 18.51
CA SER A 71 15.84 0.46 19.80
C SER A 71 15.01 1.54 20.48
N PHE A 72 14.33 1.19 21.57
CA PHE A 72 13.55 2.13 22.38
C PHE A 72 13.71 1.84 23.87
N GLU A 73 13.59 2.89 24.67
CA GLU A 73 13.68 2.82 26.13
C GLU A 73 12.27 2.85 26.72
N ILE A 74 12.00 1.96 27.65
CA ILE A 74 10.77 1.93 28.43
C ILE A 74 11.11 2.44 29.82
N GLN A 75 10.39 3.47 30.24
CA GLN A 75 10.47 3.97 31.59
C GLN A 75 9.42 3.30 32.44
N TYR A 76 9.81 3.01 33.68
CA TYR A 76 8.97 2.34 34.64
C TYR A 76 8.90 3.16 35.92
N LEU A 77 7.67 3.43 36.37
CA LEU A 77 7.41 4.06 37.67
C LEU A 77 7.08 3.03 38.72
N MET A 78 7.77 3.17 39.83
CA MET A 78 7.60 2.33 41.00
C MET A 78 6.74 3.03 42.06
N PRO A 79 5.77 2.31 42.65
CA PRO A 79 5.03 2.80 43.81
C PRO A 79 5.95 2.86 45.03
N VAL A 80 5.76 3.87 45.87
CA VAL A 80 6.38 3.94 47.21
C VAL A 80 5.52 3.22 48.24
N GLN A 81 4.21 3.20 48.00
CA GLN A 81 3.23 2.65 48.91
C GLN A 81 2.28 1.73 48.17
N PHE A 82 1.81 0.71 48.86
CA PHE A 82 0.82 -0.22 48.34
C PHE A 82 -0.36 -0.32 49.32
N ASP A 83 -1.57 -0.35 48.78
CA ASP A 83 -2.78 -0.55 49.57
C ASP A 83 -2.96 -2.04 49.84
N VAL A 84 -2.99 -2.39 51.12
CA VAL A 84 -3.16 -3.78 51.61
C VAL A 84 -4.44 -3.93 52.42
N SER A 85 -5.36 -2.98 52.35
CA SER A 85 -6.63 -3.01 53.09
C SER A 85 -7.45 -4.27 52.82
N ASP A 86 -7.36 -4.81 51.60
CA ASP A 86 -8.03 -6.05 51.19
C ASP A 86 -7.34 -7.34 51.67
N LEU A 87 -6.11 -7.25 52.21
CA LEU A 87 -5.36 -8.41 52.71
C LEU A 87 -5.77 -8.82 54.14
N GLY A 88 -6.69 -8.10 54.78
CA GLY A 88 -7.28 -8.47 56.07
C GLY A 88 -6.32 -8.38 57.26
N VAL A 89 -5.21 -7.64 57.14
CA VAL A 89 -4.24 -7.42 58.23
C VAL A 89 -4.79 -6.36 59.21
N PRO A 90 -5.11 -6.70 60.47
CA PRO A 90 -5.73 -5.74 61.39
C PRO A 90 -4.81 -4.56 61.70
N GLY A 91 -5.30 -3.34 61.45
CA GLY A 91 -4.57 -2.10 61.74
C GLY A 91 -3.52 -1.71 60.71
N VAL A 92 -3.45 -2.40 59.56
CA VAL A 92 -2.56 -2.07 58.45
C VAL A 92 -3.38 -1.94 57.18
N SER A 93 -3.39 -0.75 56.59
CA SER A 93 -4.06 -0.48 55.30
C SER A 93 -3.08 -0.06 54.21
N ILE A 94 -1.90 0.44 54.56
CA ILE A 94 -0.87 0.89 53.63
C ILE A 94 0.48 0.36 54.12
N VAL A 95 1.29 -0.13 53.19
CA VAL A 95 2.67 -0.57 53.44
C VAL A 95 3.62 0.19 52.54
N ASP A 96 4.83 0.46 53.06
CA ASP A 96 5.90 1.00 52.24
C ASP A 96 6.54 -0.13 51.41
N VAL A 97 6.79 0.16 50.13
CA VAL A 97 7.48 -0.73 49.20
C VAL A 97 8.98 -0.61 49.45
N SER A 98 9.60 -1.69 49.92
CA SER A 98 11.01 -1.72 50.29
C SER A 98 11.93 -1.97 49.09
N SER A 99 11.47 -2.75 48.11
CA SER A 99 12.18 -2.96 46.86
C SER A 99 11.25 -3.31 45.71
N VAL A 100 11.65 -2.94 44.50
CA VAL A 100 11.05 -3.41 43.25
C VAL A 100 12.14 -3.94 42.34
N THR A 101 11.91 -5.10 41.74
CA THR A 101 12.85 -5.79 40.85
C THR A 101 12.15 -6.15 39.55
N ILE A 102 12.77 -5.87 38.38
CA ILE A 102 12.22 -6.35 37.09
C ILE A 102 12.66 -7.82 36.94
N LEU A 103 11.75 -8.78 37.01
CA LEU A 103 12.08 -10.20 36.88
C LEU A 103 12.40 -10.58 35.43
N GLY A 104 11.71 -9.96 34.48
CA GLY A 104 12.03 -10.09 33.06
C GLY A 104 10.95 -9.56 32.13
N VAL A 105 11.21 -9.64 30.84
CA VAL A 105 10.26 -9.31 29.78
C VAL A 105 10.04 -10.55 28.91
N SER A 106 8.77 -10.92 28.71
CA SER A 106 8.36 -12.09 27.95
C SER A 106 7.36 -11.73 26.85
N GLY A 107 7.20 -12.60 25.84
CA GLY A 107 6.31 -12.34 24.69
C GLY A 107 6.90 -11.40 23.64
N LEU A 108 8.19 -11.04 23.74
CA LEU A 108 8.87 -10.23 22.73
C LEU A 108 8.86 -10.94 21.36
N PRO A 109 8.61 -10.19 20.26
CA PRO A 109 8.86 -10.68 18.91
C PRO A 109 10.28 -11.26 18.77
N THR A 110 10.40 -12.41 18.12
CA THR A 110 11.68 -13.07 17.86
C THR A 110 12.66 -12.12 17.19
N GLY A 111 13.87 -12.00 17.76
CA GLY A 111 14.92 -11.09 17.28
C GLY A 111 15.01 -9.78 18.09
N LEU A 112 13.96 -9.44 18.84
CA LEU A 112 14.06 -8.42 19.88
C LEU A 112 14.55 -9.05 21.18
N VAL A 113 15.39 -8.30 21.88
CA VAL A 113 15.87 -8.60 23.22
C VAL A 113 15.60 -7.40 24.12
N TRP A 114 15.59 -7.63 25.42
CA TRP A 114 15.56 -6.56 26.40
C TRP A 114 16.84 -6.55 27.21
N ASP A 115 17.22 -5.38 27.71
CA ASP A 115 18.36 -5.20 28.60
C ASP A 115 18.06 -4.10 29.62
N LEU A 116 18.75 -4.15 30.75
CA LEU A 116 18.62 -3.15 31.81
C LEU A 116 19.43 -1.90 31.49
N ASP A 117 19.03 -0.79 32.09
CA ASP A 117 19.89 0.39 32.10
C ASP A 117 21.17 0.17 32.93
N ALA A 118 22.11 1.11 32.82
CA ALA A 118 23.39 0.99 33.54
C ALA A 118 23.21 0.99 35.07
N VAL A 119 22.18 1.66 35.59
CA VAL A 119 21.88 1.69 37.04
C VAL A 119 21.31 0.34 37.50
N GLY A 120 20.34 -0.19 36.76
CA GLY A 120 19.76 -1.53 36.93
C GLY A 120 20.80 -2.64 36.83
N SER A 121 21.74 -2.51 35.91
CA SER A 121 22.85 -3.45 35.78
C SER A 121 23.79 -3.43 36.99
N GLN A 122 24.03 -2.25 37.59
CA GLN A 122 24.96 -2.09 38.72
C GLN A 122 24.33 -2.45 40.08
N ASN A 123 23.02 -2.27 40.24
CA ASN A 123 22.32 -2.55 41.49
C ASN A 123 21.71 -3.96 41.56
N GLY A 124 22.01 -4.84 40.60
CA GLY A 124 21.42 -6.18 40.54
C GLY A 124 19.92 -6.15 40.23
N ASN A 125 19.47 -5.13 39.49
CA ASN A 125 18.09 -4.89 39.07
C ASN A 125 17.10 -4.69 40.22
N SER A 126 17.58 -4.22 41.37
CA SER A 126 16.72 -3.97 42.54
C SER A 126 16.73 -2.49 42.91
N TYR A 127 15.56 -1.89 42.90
CA TYR A 127 15.34 -0.47 43.14
C TYR A 127 14.65 -0.29 44.48
N ASN A 128 15.05 0.74 45.24
CA ASN A 128 14.34 1.15 46.44
C ASN A 128 13.48 2.39 46.09
N PRO A 129 12.14 2.24 45.99
CA PRO A 129 11.27 3.34 45.58
C PRO A 129 11.29 4.54 46.51
N ALA A 130 11.61 4.39 47.80
CA ALA A 130 11.72 5.53 48.70
C ALA A 130 12.87 6.49 48.31
N ASN A 131 13.91 5.97 47.63
CA ASN A 131 15.09 6.74 47.21
C ASN A 131 15.13 7.02 45.71
N ASN A 132 14.68 6.07 44.89
CA ASN A 132 14.60 6.20 43.44
C ASN A 132 13.38 5.44 42.91
N ARG A 133 12.33 6.19 42.53
CA ARG A 133 11.06 5.66 42.04
C ARG A 133 11.02 5.41 40.53
N TYR A 134 12.09 5.73 39.81
CA TYR A 134 12.14 5.61 38.37
C TYR A 134 13.24 4.64 37.96
N GLY A 135 12.89 3.71 37.08
CA GLY A 135 13.82 2.83 36.39
C GLY A 135 13.56 2.90 34.88
N SER A 136 14.50 2.38 34.10
CA SER A 136 14.26 2.11 32.70
C SER A 136 14.92 0.81 32.27
N PHE A 137 14.33 0.21 31.24
CA PHE A 137 14.92 -0.91 30.52
C PHE A 137 14.75 -0.65 29.03
N LYS A 138 15.56 -1.31 28.22
CA LYS A 138 15.60 -1.11 26.78
C LYS A 138 15.07 -2.34 26.09
N ILE A 139 14.32 -2.17 25.01
CA ILE A 139 14.07 -3.21 24.02
C ILE A 139 14.83 -2.82 22.76
N CYS A 140 15.62 -3.74 22.23
CA CYS A 140 16.38 -3.51 21.01
C CYS A 140 16.53 -4.76 20.16
N GLY A 141 16.99 -4.57 18.94
CA GLY A 141 17.27 -5.63 17.98
C GLY A 141 16.50 -5.45 16.69
N THR A 142 16.57 -6.46 15.84
CA THR A 142 15.83 -6.50 14.57
C THR A 142 14.92 -7.71 14.59
N THR A 143 13.63 -7.52 14.32
CA THR A 143 12.66 -8.61 14.27
C THR A 143 12.13 -8.82 12.87
N PHE A 144 11.88 -10.08 12.56
CA PHE A 144 11.26 -10.57 11.34
C PHE A 144 9.98 -11.37 11.66
N SER A 145 9.48 -11.24 12.88
CA SER A 145 8.24 -11.90 13.32
C SER A 145 7.06 -11.37 12.51
N PRO A 146 6.06 -12.20 12.16
CA PRO A 146 4.93 -11.80 11.30
C PRO A 146 4.31 -10.44 11.68
N PRO A 147 3.87 -9.62 10.71
CA PRO A 147 3.24 -8.34 11.02
C PRO A 147 2.00 -8.53 11.89
N GLY A 148 1.79 -7.64 12.85
CA GLY A 148 0.66 -7.71 13.78
C GLY A 148 1.01 -7.22 15.18
N ILE A 149 0.04 -7.35 16.08
CA ILE A 149 0.12 -6.90 17.47
C ILE A 149 0.61 -8.04 18.36
N TYR A 150 1.61 -7.77 19.19
CA TYR A 150 2.21 -8.67 20.15
C TYR A 150 1.95 -8.17 21.57
N GLN A 151 1.40 -9.05 22.39
CA GLN A 151 1.18 -8.81 23.82
C GLN A 151 2.44 -9.23 24.58
N VAL A 152 3.17 -8.25 25.08
CA VAL A 152 4.40 -8.41 25.85
C VAL A 152 4.06 -8.25 27.34
N GLU A 153 4.68 -9.07 28.18
CA GLU A 153 4.51 -8.99 29.62
C GLU A 153 5.84 -8.66 30.29
N VAL A 154 5.88 -7.52 30.97
CA VAL A 154 6.98 -7.14 31.87
C VAL A 154 6.63 -7.65 33.26
N GLN A 155 7.37 -8.62 33.74
CA GLN A 155 7.18 -9.16 35.07
C GLN A 155 8.03 -8.38 36.06
N VAL A 156 7.40 -7.78 37.06
CA VAL A 156 8.07 -7.10 38.18
C VAL A 156 7.77 -7.81 39.49
N GLU A 157 8.63 -7.69 40.48
CA GLU A 157 8.42 -8.17 41.84
C GLU A 157 8.50 -6.99 42.80
N GLY A 158 7.44 -6.74 43.56
CA GLY A 158 7.41 -5.73 44.60
C GLY A 158 7.50 -6.39 45.98
N CYS A 159 8.43 -5.93 46.81
CA CYS A 159 8.54 -6.36 48.20
C CYS A 159 8.13 -5.25 49.15
N GLY A 160 7.44 -5.62 50.22
CA GLY A 160 7.08 -4.74 51.32
C GLY A 160 7.21 -5.44 52.66
N SER A 161 7.05 -4.68 53.74
CA SER A 161 6.98 -5.29 55.07
C SER A 161 6.03 -4.53 56.00
N ALA A 162 5.29 -5.27 56.81
CA ALA A 162 4.43 -4.72 57.85
C ALA A 162 4.52 -5.59 59.11
N LEU A 163 4.52 -4.97 60.29
CA LEU A 163 4.53 -5.67 61.59
C LEU A 163 5.65 -6.73 61.72
N GLY A 164 6.80 -6.49 61.07
CA GLY A 164 7.95 -7.41 61.09
C GLY A 164 7.85 -8.60 60.13
N ILE A 165 6.83 -8.67 59.28
CA ILE A 165 6.69 -9.68 58.22
C ILE A 165 7.02 -9.00 56.89
N SER A 166 7.85 -9.65 56.07
CA SER A 166 8.13 -9.22 54.70
C SER A 166 7.49 -10.15 53.70
N GLN A 167 6.95 -9.58 52.62
CA GLN A 167 6.31 -10.30 51.53
C GLN A 167 6.75 -9.67 50.22
N CYS A 168 6.92 -10.50 49.19
CA CYS A 168 7.15 -10.09 47.81
C CYS A 168 6.04 -10.67 46.94
N GLU A 169 5.58 -9.88 45.97
CA GLU A 169 4.54 -10.28 45.04
C GLU A 169 4.96 -9.96 43.60
N PRO A 170 4.90 -10.92 42.67
CA PRO A 170 5.08 -10.65 41.26
C PRO A 170 3.84 -9.94 40.67
N VAL A 171 4.07 -8.87 39.91
CA VAL A 171 3.03 -8.11 39.21
C VAL A 171 3.35 -8.12 37.71
N PRO A 172 2.48 -8.68 36.86
CA PRO A 172 2.63 -8.57 35.42
C PRO A 172 2.15 -7.19 34.94
N LEU A 173 2.94 -6.55 34.09
CA LEU A 173 2.60 -5.29 33.44
C LEU A 173 2.51 -5.53 31.93
N PRO A 174 1.32 -5.38 31.32
CA PRO A 174 1.15 -5.58 29.89
C PRO A 174 1.80 -4.43 29.11
N LEU A 175 2.33 -4.77 27.95
CA LEU A 175 2.90 -3.86 26.96
C LEU A 175 2.46 -4.33 25.57
N GLU A 176 2.00 -3.41 24.73
CA GLU A 176 1.63 -3.73 23.36
C GLU A 176 2.70 -3.26 22.36
N LEU A 177 3.17 -4.19 21.52
CA LEU A 177 4.08 -3.91 20.41
C LEU A 177 3.38 -4.23 19.09
N GLU A 178 3.48 -3.36 18.10
CA GLU A 178 3.00 -3.61 16.74
C GLU A 178 4.16 -3.72 15.76
N VAL A 179 4.21 -4.86 15.07
CA VAL A 179 5.14 -5.13 13.99
C VAL A 179 4.45 -4.80 12.67
N LEU A 180 4.96 -3.78 11.98
CA LEU A 180 4.51 -3.40 10.64
C LEU A 180 5.26 -4.22 9.58
N ALA A 181 4.56 -4.56 8.50
CA ALA A 181 5.16 -5.21 7.35
C ALA A 181 6.25 -4.32 6.74
N SER A 182 7.31 -4.93 6.22
CA SER A 182 8.40 -4.22 5.52
C SER A 182 8.12 -4.20 4.03
N PRO A 183 7.52 -3.15 3.44
CA PRO A 183 7.30 -3.12 2.01
C PRO A 183 8.64 -3.06 1.26
N GLY A 184 8.73 -3.79 0.16
CA GLY A 184 9.86 -3.75 -0.75
C GLY A 184 9.40 -3.67 -2.20
N GLY A 185 10.37 -3.63 -3.12
CA GLY A 185 10.09 -3.52 -4.55
C GLY A 185 11.09 -2.66 -5.29
N ASN A 186 10.71 -2.30 -6.51
CA ASN A 186 11.42 -1.39 -7.39
C ASN A 186 10.39 -0.62 -8.24
N ALA A 187 10.84 0.04 -9.32
CA ALA A 187 9.97 0.81 -10.20
C ALA A 187 8.96 -0.03 -11.01
N PHE A 188 9.07 -1.36 -10.98
CA PHE A 188 8.31 -2.29 -11.81
C PHE A 188 7.38 -3.18 -11.00
N PHE A 189 7.71 -3.45 -9.74
CA PHE A 189 6.82 -4.19 -8.85
C PHE A 189 7.07 -3.85 -7.39
N SER A 190 6.03 -4.06 -6.57
CA SER A 190 6.10 -4.00 -5.11
C SER A 190 5.79 -5.36 -4.50
N PHE A 191 6.26 -5.55 -3.28
CA PHE A 191 5.96 -6.73 -2.49
C PHE A 191 5.92 -6.43 -1.00
N SER A 192 5.18 -7.23 -0.24
CA SER A 192 5.11 -7.12 1.20
C SER A 192 4.66 -8.44 1.84
N PRO A 193 5.25 -8.90 2.95
CA PRO A 193 6.44 -8.35 3.61
C PRO A 193 7.73 -8.68 2.84
N GLY A 194 8.74 -7.83 2.94
CA GLY A 194 10.05 -7.99 2.30
C GLY A 194 11.05 -8.81 3.11
N SER A 195 10.65 -9.30 4.28
CA SER A 195 11.48 -10.13 5.15
C SER A 195 10.61 -10.91 6.15
N GLY A 196 11.12 -12.01 6.70
CA GLY A 196 10.38 -12.90 7.60
C GLY A 196 11.24 -14.00 8.21
N CYS A 197 10.75 -14.66 9.25
CA CYS A 197 11.33 -15.90 9.80
C CYS A 197 10.60 -17.14 9.27
N ASP A 198 11.31 -18.26 9.14
CA ASP A 198 10.78 -19.56 8.70
C ASP A 198 10.03 -19.49 7.35
N THR A 199 8.73 -19.75 7.40
CA THR A 199 7.83 -19.67 6.25
C THR A 199 7.18 -18.30 6.21
N VAL A 200 7.35 -17.56 5.11
CA VAL A 200 6.70 -16.26 4.91
C VAL A 200 5.83 -16.29 3.66
N ASN A 201 4.62 -15.76 3.76
CA ASN A 201 3.76 -15.50 2.61
C ASN A 201 3.93 -14.03 2.19
N VAL A 202 4.32 -13.80 0.94
CA VAL A 202 4.60 -12.48 0.38
C VAL A 202 3.59 -12.19 -0.72
N ASP A 203 2.93 -11.05 -0.61
CA ASP A 203 2.06 -10.52 -1.66
C ASP A 203 2.88 -9.65 -2.61
N PHE A 204 2.67 -9.84 -3.91
CA PHE A 204 3.34 -9.11 -4.98
C PHE A 204 2.32 -8.39 -5.87
N GLU A 205 2.71 -7.21 -6.33
CA GLU A 205 1.96 -6.41 -7.28
C GLU A 205 2.88 -5.94 -8.41
N ALA A 206 2.53 -6.28 -9.65
CA ALA A 206 3.17 -5.75 -10.83
C ALA A 206 2.68 -4.33 -11.11
N ASN A 207 3.62 -3.38 -11.08
CA ASN A 207 3.44 -1.95 -11.28
C ASN A 207 4.29 -1.47 -12.46
N VAL A 208 4.36 -2.27 -13.53
CA VAL A 208 5.24 -1.99 -14.67
C VAL A 208 4.63 -0.88 -15.51
N PRO A 209 5.25 0.31 -15.58
CA PRO A 209 4.78 1.35 -16.48
C PRO A 209 4.95 0.89 -17.92
N SER A 210 4.04 1.30 -18.79
CA SER A 210 4.23 1.01 -20.21
C SER A 210 5.49 1.70 -20.73
N PRO A 211 6.37 0.98 -21.45
CA PRO A 211 7.58 1.58 -22.01
C PRO A 211 7.29 2.53 -23.18
N ASP A 212 6.09 2.44 -23.78
CA ASP A 212 5.65 3.28 -24.89
C ASP A 212 4.13 3.55 -24.77
N PRO A 213 3.65 4.78 -25.03
CA PRO A 213 2.21 5.08 -25.04
C PRO A 213 1.35 4.14 -25.90
N VAL A 214 1.90 3.51 -26.93
CA VAL A 214 1.17 2.58 -27.82
C VAL A 214 1.20 1.12 -27.37
N LEU A 215 2.03 0.80 -26.37
CA LEU A 215 2.14 -0.54 -25.81
C LEU A 215 1.27 -0.68 -24.57
N ASN A 216 0.68 -1.86 -24.42
CA ASN A 216 -0.26 -2.17 -23.36
C ASN A 216 0.16 -3.47 -22.66
N PRO A 217 0.30 -3.48 -21.32
CA PRO A 217 0.60 -4.72 -20.62
C PRO A 217 -0.60 -5.66 -20.73
N VAL A 218 -0.35 -6.89 -21.19
CA VAL A 218 -1.39 -7.91 -21.41
C VAL A 218 -1.21 -9.15 -20.55
N ALA A 219 0.00 -9.38 -20.04
CA ALA A 219 0.29 -10.50 -19.15
C ALA A 219 1.45 -10.15 -18.22
N TYR A 220 1.41 -10.71 -17.01
CA TYR A 220 2.45 -10.61 -15.99
C TYR A 220 2.80 -12.03 -15.56
N GLY A 221 4.09 -12.36 -15.59
CA GLY A 221 4.61 -13.65 -15.14
C GLY A 221 5.65 -13.48 -14.05
N TRP A 222 5.66 -14.42 -13.11
CA TRP A 222 6.49 -14.40 -11.92
C TRP A 222 7.29 -15.68 -11.81
N ASP A 223 8.59 -15.53 -11.57
CA ASP A 223 9.54 -16.59 -11.27
C ASP A 223 10.12 -16.26 -9.88
N PHE A 224 9.70 -17.00 -8.86
CA PHE A 224 10.00 -16.70 -7.46
C PHE A 224 11.29 -17.33 -6.96
N ASP A 225 11.81 -18.34 -7.65
CA ASP A 225 13.07 -19.00 -7.32
C ASP A 225 14.19 -18.73 -8.34
N ASN A 226 13.88 -17.97 -9.39
CA ASN A 226 14.77 -17.56 -10.47
C ASN A 226 15.37 -18.76 -11.20
N ASP A 227 14.60 -19.83 -11.39
CA ASP A 227 15.00 -21.01 -12.15
C ASP A 227 14.80 -20.87 -13.69
N GLY A 228 14.17 -19.78 -14.11
CA GLY A 228 13.86 -19.48 -15.51
C GLY A 228 12.49 -19.99 -15.97
N THR A 229 11.71 -20.58 -15.07
CA THR A 229 10.33 -21.04 -15.28
C THR A 229 9.38 -20.12 -14.54
N GLU A 230 8.21 -19.86 -15.13
CA GLU A 230 7.18 -19.08 -14.47
C GLU A 230 6.42 -19.95 -13.44
N ASP A 231 6.39 -19.47 -12.19
CA ASP A 231 5.67 -20.09 -11.08
C ASP A 231 4.21 -19.60 -10.98
N ALA A 232 3.96 -18.35 -11.36
CA ALA A 232 2.64 -17.73 -11.26
C ALA A 232 2.41 -16.64 -12.30
N ALA A 233 1.14 -16.45 -12.67
CA ALA A 233 0.70 -15.44 -13.61
C ALA A 233 -0.35 -14.50 -12.97
N GLY A 234 -0.29 -13.22 -13.31
CA GLY A 234 -1.26 -12.20 -12.87
C GLY A 234 -0.62 -10.95 -12.29
N GLN A 235 -1.37 -9.84 -12.27
CA GLN A 235 -0.87 -8.57 -11.74
C GLN A 235 -0.69 -8.61 -10.21
N PHE A 236 -1.60 -9.30 -9.52
CA PHE A 236 -1.57 -9.51 -8.07
C PHE A 236 -1.44 -11.00 -7.80
N VAL A 237 -0.37 -11.39 -7.11
CA VAL A 237 -0.07 -12.80 -6.79
C VAL A 237 0.49 -12.89 -5.38
N SER A 238 0.42 -14.07 -4.77
CA SER A 238 1.07 -14.36 -3.49
C SER A 238 1.97 -15.58 -3.64
N ALA A 239 3.13 -15.56 -2.97
CA ALA A 239 4.07 -16.68 -2.97
C ALA A 239 4.55 -16.99 -1.55
N THR A 240 4.78 -18.27 -1.29
CA THR A 240 5.28 -18.75 0.01
C THR A 240 6.75 -19.13 -0.09
N PHE A 241 7.60 -18.48 0.71
CA PHE A 241 9.03 -18.78 0.81
C PHE A 241 9.29 -19.56 2.10
N THR A 242 10.02 -20.67 1.99
CA THR A 242 10.35 -21.56 3.12
C THR A 242 11.85 -21.73 3.34
N ASN A 243 12.67 -21.34 2.35
CA ASN A 243 14.12 -21.45 2.44
C ASN A 243 14.71 -20.15 3.01
N PRO A 244 15.59 -20.24 4.01
CA PRO A 244 16.28 -19.08 4.55
C PRO A 244 17.34 -18.56 3.56
N GLY A 245 17.63 -17.26 3.64
CA GLY A 245 18.60 -16.60 2.76
C GLY A 245 17.92 -15.79 1.65
N PRO A 246 18.71 -15.06 0.84
CA PRO A 246 18.13 -14.18 -0.17
C PRO A 246 17.38 -14.96 -1.24
N ASN A 247 16.15 -14.51 -1.54
CA ASN A 247 15.34 -15.04 -2.64
C ASN A 247 15.34 -14.01 -3.77
N VAL A 248 15.71 -14.46 -4.97
CA VAL A 248 15.72 -13.61 -6.17
C VAL A 248 14.39 -13.83 -6.86
N VAL A 249 13.64 -12.74 -7.07
CA VAL A 249 12.36 -12.79 -7.77
C VAL A 249 12.51 -12.07 -9.09
N THR A 250 12.10 -12.74 -10.16
CA THR A 250 12.05 -12.21 -11.50
C THR A 250 10.59 -11.98 -11.91
N GLN A 251 10.29 -10.72 -12.22
CA GLN A 251 9.00 -10.32 -12.78
C GLN A 251 9.18 -10.13 -14.30
N SER A 252 8.26 -10.69 -15.06
CA SER A 252 8.17 -10.50 -16.50
C SER A 252 6.83 -9.87 -16.89
N THR A 253 6.87 -8.93 -17.83
CA THR A 253 5.65 -8.32 -18.39
C THR A 253 5.66 -8.43 -19.90
N THR A 254 4.54 -8.90 -20.45
CA THR A 254 4.31 -8.94 -21.91
C THR A 254 3.48 -7.73 -22.31
N PHE A 255 3.96 -7.04 -23.34
CA PHE A 255 3.29 -5.91 -23.93
C PHE A 255 2.84 -6.21 -25.36
N ASP A 256 1.59 -5.83 -25.66
CA ASP A 256 1.05 -5.88 -27.01
C ASP A 256 0.73 -4.47 -27.52
N GLU A 257 0.87 -4.33 -28.83
CA GLU A 257 0.34 -3.21 -29.59
C GLU A 257 -1.04 -3.58 -30.14
N PHE A 258 -2.03 -2.73 -29.86
CA PHE A 258 -3.38 -2.85 -30.39
C PHE A 258 -3.59 -1.92 -31.58
N TYR A 259 -4.44 -2.34 -32.51
CA TYR A 259 -4.85 -1.51 -33.62
C TYR A 259 -6.33 -1.72 -33.92
N ILE A 260 -6.98 -0.67 -34.41
CA ILE A 260 -8.33 -0.77 -34.98
C ILE A 260 -8.18 -1.50 -36.31
N SER A 261 -8.67 -2.73 -36.38
CA SER A 261 -8.62 -3.53 -37.61
C SER A 261 -9.77 -3.20 -38.57
N GLN A 262 -10.89 -2.70 -38.04
CA GLN A 262 -12.08 -2.40 -38.80
C GLN A 262 -12.96 -1.36 -38.10
N ILE A 263 -13.54 -0.45 -38.89
CA ILE A 263 -14.60 0.47 -38.44
C ILE A 263 -15.81 0.24 -39.33
N ARG A 264 -17.01 0.19 -38.74
CA ARG A 264 -18.29 0.08 -39.45
C ARG A 264 -19.26 1.11 -38.94
N LEU A 265 -19.91 1.83 -39.85
CA LEU A 265 -21.13 2.58 -39.53
C LEU A 265 -22.32 1.68 -39.86
N SER A 266 -23.16 1.39 -38.87
CA SER A 266 -24.27 0.42 -39.01
C SER A 266 -25.45 0.98 -39.79
N SER A 267 -25.71 2.28 -39.65
CA SER A 267 -26.75 3.00 -40.38
C SER A 267 -26.49 4.49 -40.25
N ILE A 268 -26.76 5.21 -41.32
CA ILE A 268 -26.77 6.67 -41.36
C ILE A 268 -28.24 7.10 -41.48
N ASP A 269 -28.68 8.06 -40.66
CA ASP A 269 -30.08 8.51 -40.70
C ASP A 269 -30.36 9.20 -42.03
N GLN A 270 -31.30 8.67 -42.80
CA GLN A 270 -31.66 9.11 -44.15
C GLN A 270 -32.47 10.42 -44.15
N SER A 271 -32.64 11.05 -42.98
CA SER A 271 -33.64 12.10 -42.81
C SER A 271 -33.26 13.44 -43.45
N CYS A 272 -31.99 13.78 -43.71
CA CYS A 272 -31.55 14.97 -44.47
C CYS A 272 -30.00 15.07 -44.52
N TYR A 273 -29.36 14.78 -45.66
CA TYR A 273 -28.06 15.36 -46.04
C TYR A 273 -28.35 16.17 -47.30
N GLN A 274 -28.72 17.44 -47.11
CA GLN A 274 -29.27 18.24 -48.21
C GLN A 274 -28.15 18.91 -48.99
N GLY A 275 -27.57 18.18 -49.95
CA GLY A 275 -26.66 18.73 -50.96
C GLY A 275 -27.41 19.47 -52.08
N GLY A 276 -28.00 20.63 -51.78
CA GLY A 276 -28.29 21.67 -52.78
C GLY A 276 -29.52 21.51 -53.70
N LEU A 277 -30.11 22.65 -54.06
CA LEU A 277 -31.34 22.79 -54.86
C LEU A 277 -31.13 22.64 -56.38
N PHE A 278 -29.97 22.17 -56.86
CA PHE A 278 -29.68 22.11 -58.29
C PHE A 278 -28.96 20.83 -58.69
N SER A 279 -29.67 20.02 -59.49
CA SER A 279 -29.12 18.86 -60.19
C SER A 279 -28.12 19.28 -61.25
N GLU A 280 -27.01 18.56 -61.37
CA GLU A 280 -26.48 18.22 -62.70
C GLU A 280 -26.05 16.75 -62.74
N GLY A 281 -26.77 15.95 -63.52
CA GLY A 281 -26.46 14.55 -63.83
C GLY A 281 -26.85 13.56 -62.73
N THR A 282 -28.05 12.96 -62.83
CA THR A 282 -28.62 11.98 -61.88
C THR A 282 -28.87 12.45 -60.44
N GLY A 283 -28.85 13.76 -60.22
CA GLY A 283 -29.01 14.41 -58.92
C GLY A 283 -30.29 14.07 -58.16
N GLU A 284 -30.09 13.90 -56.86
CA GLU A 284 -31.08 13.85 -55.80
C GLU A 284 -32.04 15.04 -55.92
N LEU A 285 -33.34 14.76 -56.08
CA LEU A 285 -34.37 15.80 -56.11
C LEU A 285 -34.88 15.99 -54.69
N THR A 286 -34.74 17.19 -54.14
CA THR A 286 -35.45 17.60 -52.92
C THR A 286 -36.78 18.25 -53.28
N ASP A 287 -37.87 17.86 -52.62
CA ASP A 287 -39.11 18.65 -52.63
C ASP A 287 -38.96 19.85 -51.67
N PRO A 288 -39.00 21.10 -52.17
CA PRO A 288 -38.81 22.29 -51.34
C PRO A 288 -39.90 22.52 -50.27
N LEU A 289 -40.96 21.70 -50.23
CA LEU A 289 -42.07 21.83 -49.27
C LEU A 289 -42.04 20.82 -48.11
N PHE A 290 -41.30 19.71 -48.23
CA PHE A 290 -41.45 18.58 -47.29
C PHE A 290 -40.18 18.10 -46.60
N ASN A 291 -39.01 18.69 -46.88
CA ASN A 291 -37.76 18.32 -46.20
C ASN A 291 -37.51 16.79 -46.22
N GLN A 292 -37.90 16.13 -47.31
CA GLN A 292 -37.80 14.70 -47.54
C GLN A 292 -37.21 14.46 -48.93
N CYS A 293 -36.35 13.45 -49.04
CA CYS A 293 -35.91 12.90 -50.34
C CYS A 293 -37.14 12.60 -51.21
N LEU A 294 -37.15 13.08 -52.46
CA LEU A 294 -38.25 12.81 -53.38
C LEU A 294 -38.42 11.29 -53.54
N LEU A 295 -39.66 10.81 -53.38
CA LEU A 295 -40.04 9.40 -53.47
C LEU A 295 -39.30 8.65 -54.60
N GLY A 296 -38.25 7.90 -54.23
CA GLY A 296 -37.44 7.09 -55.15
C GLY A 296 -35.97 7.49 -55.32
N ALA A 297 -35.51 8.61 -54.75
CA ALA A 297 -34.07 8.92 -54.66
C ALA A 297 -33.44 8.13 -53.50
N ALA A 298 -32.36 7.41 -53.77
CA ALA A 298 -31.58 6.72 -52.74
C ALA A 298 -30.61 7.72 -52.12
N CYS A 299 -30.67 7.90 -50.80
CA CYS A 299 -29.66 8.68 -50.08
C CYS A 299 -28.28 8.08 -50.34
N ASN A 300 -27.36 8.92 -50.81
CA ASN A 300 -26.06 8.48 -51.30
C ASN A 300 -24.93 9.19 -50.55
N PRO A 301 -24.77 8.95 -49.23
CA PRO A 301 -23.78 9.67 -48.44
C PRO A 301 -22.36 9.29 -48.86
N ASP A 302 -21.51 10.31 -49.03
CA ASP A 302 -20.08 10.18 -49.30
C ASP A 302 -19.29 10.37 -48.00
N VAL A 303 -18.93 9.27 -47.34
CA VAL A 303 -18.50 9.33 -45.93
C VAL A 303 -16.99 9.27 -45.79
N VAL A 304 -16.44 10.21 -45.01
CA VAL A 304 -15.06 10.20 -44.51
C VAL A 304 -15.06 10.11 -42.98
N LEU A 305 -14.07 9.39 -42.43
CA LEU A 305 -13.84 9.33 -40.99
C LEU A 305 -12.48 9.91 -40.62
N ASN A 306 -12.46 10.69 -39.54
CA ASN A 306 -11.24 11.11 -38.87
C ASN A 306 -11.14 10.38 -37.53
N VAL A 307 -10.05 9.65 -37.33
CA VAL A 307 -9.77 8.88 -36.11
C VAL A 307 -8.63 9.56 -35.38
N VAL A 308 -8.78 9.79 -34.09
CA VAL A 308 -7.74 10.30 -33.20
C VAL A 308 -7.54 9.30 -32.08
N THR A 309 -6.31 8.82 -31.94
CA THR A 309 -5.85 7.98 -30.82
C THR A 309 -4.71 8.70 -30.11
N THR A 310 -4.26 8.13 -29.00
CA THR A 310 -3.04 8.61 -28.33
C THR A 310 -1.76 8.38 -29.15
N ALA A 311 -1.81 7.53 -30.18
CA ALA A 311 -0.71 7.32 -31.13
C ALA A 311 -0.68 8.37 -32.25
N GLY A 312 -1.79 9.09 -32.49
CA GLY A 312 -1.88 10.13 -33.51
C GLY A 312 -3.27 10.21 -34.15
N SER A 313 -3.39 10.99 -35.23
CA SER A 313 -4.61 11.11 -36.01
C SER A 313 -4.48 10.46 -37.39
N SER A 314 -5.58 9.96 -37.92
CA SER A 314 -5.66 9.34 -39.24
C SER A 314 -6.99 9.69 -39.91
N SER A 315 -6.93 10.14 -41.15
CA SER A 315 -8.11 10.32 -41.99
C SER A 315 -8.27 9.10 -42.88
N LEU A 316 -9.44 8.49 -42.84
CA LEU A 316 -9.78 7.31 -43.64
C LEU A 316 -10.29 7.73 -45.02
N PRO A 317 -10.05 6.91 -46.06
CA PRO A 317 -10.52 7.22 -47.41
C PRO A 317 -12.05 7.29 -47.45
N GLU A 318 -12.56 8.14 -48.32
CA GLU A 318 -13.98 8.25 -48.61
C GLU A 318 -14.58 6.91 -49.08
N ILE A 319 -15.79 6.62 -48.62
CA ILE A 319 -16.63 5.56 -49.19
C ILE A 319 -17.89 6.20 -49.73
N THR A 320 -18.00 6.19 -51.05
CA THR A 320 -19.06 6.87 -51.80
C THR A 320 -20.38 6.13 -51.76
N ASP A 321 -21.48 6.87 -51.80
CA ASP A 321 -22.85 6.36 -51.97
C ASP A 321 -23.22 5.21 -51.01
N ASN A 322 -22.77 5.22 -49.75
CA ASN A 322 -22.91 4.07 -48.85
C ASN A 322 -23.43 4.44 -47.46
N THR A 323 -24.63 3.93 -47.13
CA THR A 323 -25.30 4.15 -45.83
C THR A 323 -24.82 3.23 -44.71
N SER A 324 -23.94 2.27 -45.02
CA SER A 324 -23.32 1.34 -44.06
C SER A 324 -21.84 1.05 -44.38
N PRO A 325 -21.00 2.11 -44.44
CA PRO A 325 -19.62 2.00 -44.90
C PRO A 325 -18.74 1.21 -43.91
N VAL A 326 -17.74 0.51 -44.47
CA VAL A 326 -16.80 -0.34 -43.72
C VAL A 326 -15.37 -0.04 -44.15
N TRP A 327 -14.52 0.33 -43.20
CA TRP A 327 -13.09 0.52 -43.42
C TRP A 327 -12.31 -0.61 -42.79
N SER A 328 -11.33 -1.15 -43.54
CA SER A 328 -10.27 -1.99 -42.98
C SER A 328 -9.06 -1.11 -42.74
N THR A 329 -8.47 -1.18 -41.55
CA THR A 329 -7.41 -0.26 -41.13
C THR A 329 -6.41 -0.96 -40.21
N ASP A 330 -5.28 -0.31 -39.96
CA ASP A 330 -4.24 -0.74 -39.01
C ASP A 330 -3.86 0.46 -38.11
N ILE A 331 -4.84 1.28 -37.72
CA ILE A 331 -4.63 2.45 -36.87
C ILE A 331 -4.22 1.99 -35.47
N VAL A 332 -3.01 2.36 -35.05
CA VAL A 332 -2.47 2.02 -33.74
C VAL A 332 -3.25 2.72 -32.63
N VAL A 333 -3.54 1.95 -31.57
CA VAL A 333 -4.25 2.38 -30.37
C VAL A 333 -3.28 2.34 -29.20
N GLY A 334 -3.03 3.48 -28.58
CA GLY A 334 -2.30 3.55 -27.33
C GLY A 334 -3.20 3.60 -26.10
N GLN A 335 -2.58 3.82 -24.95
CA GLN A 335 -3.27 3.94 -23.67
C GLN A 335 -4.04 5.26 -23.59
N GLY A 336 -5.34 5.23 -23.84
CA GLY A 336 -6.21 6.39 -23.72
C GLY A 336 -7.46 6.31 -24.58
N ALA A 337 -8.23 7.39 -24.57
CA ALA A 337 -9.48 7.48 -25.31
C ALA A 337 -9.26 7.49 -26.82
N ILE A 338 -10.19 6.89 -27.55
CA ILE A 338 -10.24 6.93 -29.02
C ILE A 338 -11.39 7.85 -29.41
N SER A 339 -11.15 8.79 -30.32
CA SER A 339 -12.18 9.65 -30.91
C SER A 339 -12.34 9.34 -32.38
N ILE A 340 -13.57 9.12 -32.84
CA ILE A 340 -13.90 8.89 -34.24
C ILE A 340 -14.97 9.91 -34.64
N THR A 341 -14.66 10.75 -35.62
CA THR A 341 -15.58 11.76 -36.16
C THR A 341 -15.92 11.41 -37.59
N GLY A 342 -17.21 11.38 -37.91
CA GLY A 342 -17.70 11.18 -39.28
C GLY A 342 -18.11 12.49 -39.94
N THR A 343 -17.83 12.59 -41.23
CA THR A 343 -18.24 13.71 -42.08
C THR A 343 -18.79 13.13 -43.38
N GLU A 344 -19.92 13.67 -43.82
CA GLU A 344 -20.43 13.46 -45.17
C GLU A 344 -19.89 14.60 -46.05
N LEU A 345 -19.35 14.23 -47.20
CA LEU A 345 -18.72 15.16 -48.13
C LEU A 345 -19.74 15.58 -49.19
N ASP A 346 -19.82 16.87 -49.37
CA ASP A 346 -20.67 17.47 -50.38
C ASP A 346 -19.86 17.71 -51.67
N PRO A 347 -20.44 17.59 -52.88
CA PRO A 347 -19.75 17.97 -54.09
C PRO A 347 -19.36 19.46 -54.02
N PRO A 348 -18.24 19.88 -54.66
CA PRO A 348 -17.73 21.25 -54.57
C PRO A 348 -18.68 22.33 -55.13
N THR A 349 -19.77 21.91 -55.77
CA THR A 349 -20.85 22.77 -56.28
C THR A 349 -22.04 22.89 -55.32
N SER A 350 -22.04 22.15 -54.20
CA SER A 350 -23.05 22.25 -53.15
C SER A 350 -22.97 23.62 -52.46
N LEU A 351 -24.13 24.14 -52.06
CA LEU A 351 -24.23 25.39 -51.31
C LEU A 351 -24.17 25.19 -49.80
N ASN A 352 -24.29 23.94 -49.32
CA ASN A 352 -24.46 23.63 -47.91
C ASN A 352 -23.16 23.12 -47.26
N GLY A 353 -22.26 22.51 -48.05
CA GLY A 353 -20.93 22.10 -47.59
C GLY A 353 -21.00 20.85 -46.71
N ASP A 354 -19.84 20.25 -46.44
CA ASP A 354 -19.74 18.96 -45.75
C ASP A 354 -20.53 18.91 -44.41
N ASP A 355 -21.34 17.86 -44.23
CA ASP A 355 -22.20 17.65 -43.06
C ASP A 355 -21.50 16.80 -41.96
N GLU A 356 -21.58 17.23 -40.69
CA GLU A 356 -21.01 16.46 -39.57
C GLU A 356 -21.95 15.29 -39.16
N LEU A 357 -21.45 14.06 -39.22
CA LEU A 357 -22.17 12.85 -38.79
C LEU A 357 -22.06 12.57 -37.29
N GLY A 358 -21.25 13.37 -36.60
CA GLY A 358 -21.01 13.32 -35.17
C GLY A 358 -19.70 12.65 -34.79
N THR A 359 -19.45 12.59 -33.47
CA THR A 359 -18.23 12.06 -32.88
C THR A 359 -18.54 11.01 -31.82
N ALA A 360 -17.84 9.87 -31.88
CA ALA A 360 -17.84 8.84 -30.85
C ALA A 360 -16.52 8.88 -30.08
N VAL A 361 -16.59 8.80 -28.75
CA VAL A 361 -15.42 8.68 -27.87
C VAL A 361 -15.52 7.34 -27.13
N ILE A 362 -14.46 6.54 -27.21
CA ILE A 362 -14.36 5.17 -26.66
C ILE A 362 -13.28 5.13 -25.58
#